data_AF-A0A811NML9-F1
#
_entry.id   AF-A0A811NML9-F1
#
_cell.length_a   1.000
_cell.length_b   1.000
_cell.length_c   1.000
_cell.angle_alpha   90.00
_cell.angle_beta   90.00
_cell.angle_gamma   90.00
#
_symmetry.space_group_name_H-M   'P 1'
#
loop_
_entity.id
_entity.type
_entity.pdbx_description
1 polymer ?
#
loop_
_entity_poly.entity_id
_entity_poly.type
_entity_poly.pdbx_seq_one_letter_code
_entity_poly.pdbx_strand_id
1 'polypeptide(L)'
;MEAVKRVCLLSLPPLPTFFFLIAAAFARDTILPGEGIYGNQTLVSRNGVFELGFFSPGTDIYHFLGVQIRNMPRNASTPTFWFGDRIYISDLPSAALQLFGDRLYITENGTNLWWSSVAGAGDGPAPASAVAVLLDSGNLVVRDQANSSRVLWQSFDYPGDALLPGASLGLDGDTGNNVSLTFTDTNSWHKSSLSVDQRRRNGFVLTTDGCDVLRGAFPAWMVSSEGNGSSLVLLNSRPAAGAGIAEHLQLHLGQVNLRSWSSFAGCWVARWTFPSDCKSSAFFCGRFGACTSNGTCGCVHGFEPSKQSEWQRGYFVDGCSRSLPLRCTADDGLTAEHDDSFVLLDNLRGLPYNSQNDTAEGDEGCRQACLSKCYCVAYAYDDDSGCKLWYNYLYNVSFAATPPYSKVYVRLGSKLMVQKRPKTIRIVSMVVGLAATACVILILAVLWRYRNRRTLFSTCRKFQQVEGGSLAVYPYAQDEENDRPSMAQVVRMLEGVLDTEIPPVPSSFMNLIEGDNSSTCSEEG
;
A
#
# COMPACT_ATOMS: atom_id res chain seq x y z
N MET A 1 -62.68 18.65 -55.11
CA MET A 1 -61.29 18.98 -54.72
C MET A 1 -61.03 18.31 -53.39
N GLU A 2 -60.37 17.16 -53.41
CA GLU A 2 -59.79 16.50 -52.24
C GLU A 2 -58.30 16.32 -52.56
N ALA A 3 -57.43 16.77 -51.64
CA ALA A 3 -55.98 16.63 -51.77
C ALA A 3 -55.46 15.78 -50.62
N VAL A 4 -55.07 14.55 -50.95
CA VAL A 4 -54.46 13.57 -50.04
C VAL A 4 -53.00 13.93 -49.80
N LYS A 5 -52.63 14.26 -48.56
CA LYS A 5 -51.24 14.47 -48.14
C LYS A 5 -50.60 13.13 -47.76
N ARG A 6 -49.52 12.76 -48.46
CA ARG A 6 -48.63 11.63 -48.14
C ARG A 6 -47.69 12.03 -47.00
N VAL A 7 -47.54 11.17 -46.00
CA VAL A 7 -46.51 11.26 -44.95
C VAL A 7 -45.46 10.18 -45.22
N CYS A 8 -44.21 10.59 -45.44
CA CYS A 8 -43.06 9.70 -45.60
C CYS A 8 -42.51 9.31 -44.21
N LEU A 9 -42.37 8.02 -43.94
CA LEU A 9 -41.64 7.46 -42.80
C LEU A 9 -40.15 7.34 -43.18
N LEU A 10 -39.27 7.95 -42.39
CA LEU A 10 -37.81 7.83 -42.49
C LEU A 10 -37.36 6.56 -41.74
N SER A 11 -36.78 5.61 -42.47
CA SER A 11 -36.12 4.41 -41.91
C SER A 11 -34.66 4.72 -41.52
N LEU A 12 -34.30 4.55 -40.25
CA LEU A 12 -32.89 4.53 -39.81
C LEU A 12 -32.21 3.21 -40.19
N PRO A 13 -30.92 3.21 -40.58
CA PRO A 13 -30.17 1.97 -40.83
C PRO A 13 -29.67 1.34 -39.52
N PRO A 14 -29.43 0.02 -39.47
CA PRO A 14 -28.92 -0.64 -38.28
C PRO A 14 -27.41 -0.39 -38.10
N LEU A 15 -26.99 -0.11 -36.86
CA LEU A 15 -25.59 0.00 -36.44
C LEU A 15 -24.89 -1.38 -36.52
N PRO A 16 -23.64 -1.46 -37.01
CA PRO A 16 -22.90 -2.71 -37.04
C PRO A 16 -22.41 -3.04 -35.62
N THR A 17 -22.86 -4.18 -35.08
CA THR A 17 -22.30 -4.75 -33.86
C THR A 17 -20.90 -5.28 -34.15
N PHE A 18 -19.88 -4.55 -33.71
CA PHE A 18 -18.49 -5.01 -33.67
C PHE A 18 -18.39 -6.14 -32.62
N PHE A 19 -18.35 -7.39 -33.08
CA PHE A 19 -17.93 -8.52 -32.24
C PHE A 19 -16.44 -8.35 -31.94
N PHE A 20 -16.11 -7.83 -30.75
CA PHE A 20 -14.78 -7.97 -30.19
C PHE A 20 -14.56 -9.46 -29.87
N LEU A 21 -13.85 -10.16 -30.75
CA LEU A 21 -13.21 -11.42 -30.44
C LEU A 21 -12.19 -11.15 -29.34
N ILE A 22 -12.58 -11.37 -28.09
CA ILE A 22 -11.63 -11.48 -26.99
C ILE A 22 -10.88 -12.79 -27.24
N ALA A 23 -9.72 -12.70 -27.88
CA ALA A 23 -8.76 -13.79 -27.88
C ALA A 23 -8.38 -14.05 -26.42
N ALA A 24 -8.80 -15.19 -25.87
CA ALA A 24 -8.30 -15.64 -24.60
C ALA A 24 -6.78 -15.83 -24.74
N ALA A 25 -5.99 -14.94 -24.12
CA ALA A 25 -4.55 -15.09 -24.07
C ALA A 25 -4.24 -16.32 -23.22
N PHE A 26 -3.92 -17.44 -23.87
CA PHE A 26 -3.36 -18.59 -23.18
C PHE A 26 -2.00 -18.16 -22.61
N ALA A 27 -1.84 -18.30 -21.29
CA ALA A 27 -0.56 -18.09 -20.66
C ALA A 27 0.44 -19.11 -21.23
N ARG A 28 1.55 -18.63 -21.79
CA ARG A 28 2.60 -19.46 -22.36
C ARG A 28 3.62 -19.81 -21.28
N ASP A 29 4.17 -21.02 -21.34
CA ASP A 29 5.31 -21.49 -20.52
C ASP A 29 6.65 -21.30 -21.25
N THR A 30 6.62 -20.92 -22.53
CA THR A 30 7.77 -20.92 -23.46
C THR A 30 7.91 -19.59 -24.20
N ILE A 31 9.14 -19.09 -24.28
CA ILE A 31 9.59 -18.00 -25.16
C ILE A 31 10.34 -18.64 -26.34
N LEU A 32 9.83 -18.39 -27.55
CA LEU A 32 10.43 -18.88 -28.80
C LEU A 32 11.60 -17.99 -29.26
N PRO A 33 12.43 -18.47 -30.20
CA PRO A 33 13.54 -17.66 -30.72
C PRO A 33 13.05 -16.32 -31.30
N GLY A 34 13.64 -15.22 -30.84
CA GLY A 34 13.27 -13.87 -31.27
C GLY A 34 12.01 -13.30 -30.60
N GLU A 35 11.36 -14.07 -29.72
CA GLU A 35 10.24 -13.60 -28.90
C GLU A 35 10.72 -13.12 -27.51
N GLY A 36 9.79 -12.55 -26.75
CA GLY A 36 10.01 -12.12 -25.38
C GLY A 36 8.71 -11.77 -24.67
N ILE A 37 8.82 -11.45 -23.38
CA ILE A 37 7.74 -10.85 -22.58
C ILE A 37 8.04 -9.37 -22.37
N TYR A 38 6.99 -8.55 -22.40
CA TYR A 38 7.10 -7.09 -22.37
C TYR A 38 6.26 -6.49 -21.24
N GLY A 39 6.85 -5.56 -20.48
CA GLY A 39 6.22 -4.88 -19.35
C GLY A 39 5.48 -5.82 -18.39
N ASN A 40 4.15 -5.68 -18.34
CA ASN A 40 3.29 -6.46 -17.44
C ASN A 40 2.97 -7.89 -17.94
N GLN A 41 3.51 -8.30 -19.09
CA GLN A 41 3.32 -9.67 -19.57
C GLN A 41 4.10 -10.66 -18.70
N THR A 42 3.51 -11.83 -18.51
CA THR A 42 4.10 -12.89 -17.69
C THR A 42 4.13 -14.22 -18.43
N LEU A 43 5.11 -15.04 -18.05
CA LEU A 43 5.25 -16.41 -18.49
C LEU A 43 4.78 -17.32 -17.35
N VAL A 44 3.89 -18.28 -17.63
CA VAL A 44 3.29 -19.12 -16.59
C VAL A 44 3.68 -20.57 -16.86
N SER A 45 4.19 -21.24 -15.82
CA SER A 45 4.52 -22.67 -15.85
C SER A 45 3.31 -23.51 -16.27
N ARG A 46 3.58 -24.68 -16.87
CA ARG A 46 2.53 -25.55 -17.43
C ARG A 46 1.50 -25.99 -16.39
N ASN A 47 1.93 -26.24 -15.16
CA ASN A 47 1.05 -26.58 -14.04
C ASN A 47 0.30 -25.38 -13.44
N GLY A 48 0.59 -24.15 -13.88
CA GLY A 48 -0.03 -22.92 -13.40
C GLY A 48 0.40 -22.46 -12.01
N VAL A 49 1.44 -23.05 -11.42
CA VAL A 49 1.91 -22.75 -10.06
C VAL A 49 2.86 -21.56 -10.02
N PHE A 50 3.75 -21.45 -11.01
CA PHE A 50 4.74 -20.37 -11.08
C PHE A 50 4.44 -19.40 -12.21
N GLU A 51 4.71 -18.13 -11.95
CA GLU A 51 4.58 -17.01 -12.87
C GLU A 51 5.86 -16.19 -12.86
N LEU A 52 6.45 -15.97 -14.03
CA LEU A 52 7.65 -15.19 -14.23
C LEU A 52 7.29 -13.85 -14.88
N GLY A 53 7.88 -12.78 -14.37
CA GLY A 53 7.66 -11.43 -14.86
C GLY A 53 8.49 -10.39 -14.12
N PHE A 54 8.20 -9.12 -14.41
CA PHE A 54 8.79 -7.99 -13.70
C PHE A 54 7.91 -7.58 -12.52
N PHE A 55 8.46 -7.60 -11.32
CA PHE A 55 7.73 -7.35 -10.07
C PHE A 55 8.44 -6.30 -9.21
N SER A 56 7.68 -5.55 -8.39
CA SER A 56 8.23 -4.62 -7.39
C SER A 56 8.28 -5.27 -6.00
N PRO A 57 9.37 -5.10 -5.22
CA PRO A 57 9.52 -5.67 -3.88
C PRO A 57 8.71 -4.93 -2.79
N GLY A 58 7.81 -4.02 -3.16
CA GLY A 58 6.97 -3.27 -2.22
C GLY A 58 6.35 -2.05 -2.87
N THR A 59 6.42 -0.90 -2.19
CA THR A 59 6.00 0.41 -2.72
C THR A 59 7.13 1.12 -3.47
N ASP A 60 8.14 0.38 -3.91
CA ASP A 60 9.28 0.93 -4.63
C ASP A 60 8.90 1.20 -6.09
N ILE A 61 9.55 2.21 -6.68
CA ILE A 61 9.37 2.58 -8.09
C ILE A 61 10.05 1.59 -9.03
N TYR A 62 11.01 0.81 -8.50
CA TYR A 62 11.79 -0.15 -9.26
C TYR A 62 11.13 -1.52 -9.34
N HIS A 63 11.32 -2.16 -10.50
CA HIS A 63 10.88 -3.52 -10.77
C HIS A 63 12.11 -4.38 -11.07
N PHE A 64 11.98 -5.68 -10.84
CA PHE A 64 13.04 -6.65 -11.08
C PHE A 64 12.45 -7.90 -11.72
N LEU A 65 13.27 -8.65 -12.46
CA LEU A 65 12.86 -9.94 -12.99
C LEU A 65 12.84 -10.98 -11.87
N GLY A 66 11.74 -11.72 -11.75
CA GLY A 66 11.63 -12.80 -10.78
C GLY A 66 10.51 -13.79 -11.11
N VAL A 67 10.39 -14.81 -10.26
CA VAL A 67 9.34 -15.81 -10.29
C VAL A 67 8.48 -15.69 -9.03
N GLN A 68 7.16 -15.77 -9.15
CA GLN A 68 6.21 -15.75 -8.05
C GLN A 68 5.39 -17.04 -8.01
N ILE A 69 4.89 -17.38 -6.83
CA ILE A 69 3.87 -18.43 -6.66
C ILE A 69 2.50 -17.83 -6.98
N ARG A 70 1.84 -18.38 -7.99
CA ARG A 70 0.52 -17.96 -8.45
C ARG A 70 -0.57 -18.43 -7.49
N ASN A 71 -1.71 -17.75 -7.52
CA ASN A 71 -2.92 -18.11 -6.78
C ASN A 71 -2.74 -18.14 -5.24
N MET A 72 -1.80 -17.36 -4.71
CA MET A 72 -1.73 -17.14 -3.27
C MET A 72 -3.00 -16.43 -2.76
N PRO A 73 -3.48 -16.75 -1.55
CA PRO A 73 -4.65 -16.07 -0.98
C PRO A 73 -4.44 -14.55 -0.90
N ARG A 74 -5.49 -13.76 -1.14
CA ARG A 74 -5.42 -12.28 -1.19
C ARG A 74 -4.76 -11.60 0.01
N ASN A 75 -4.80 -12.24 1.18
CA ASN A 75 -4.25 -11.68 2.42
C ASN A 75 -2.80 -12.14 2.68
N ALA A 76 -2.23 -12.94 1.78
CA ALA A 76 -0.89 -13.49 1.89
C ALA A 76 0.11 -12.69 1.08
N SER A 77 1.30 -12.45 1.63
CA SER A 77 2.42 -11.97 0.84
C SER A 77 2.88 -13.07 -0.14
N THR A 78 2.86 -12.78 -1.43
CA THR A 78 3.40 -13.66 -2.46
C THR A 78 4.93 -13.61 -2.42
N PRO A 79 5.62 -14.73 -2.15
CA PRO A 79 7.08 -14.74 -2.24
C PRO A 79 7.50 -14.54 -3.70
N THR A 80 8.54 -13.74 -3.88
CA THR A 80 9.18 -13.53 -5.19
C THR A 80 10.61 -14.05 -5.14
N PHE A 81 10.96 -14.90 -6.08
CA PHE A 81 12.28 -15.49 -6.26
C PHE A 81 13.02 -14.69 -7.31
N TRP A 82 13.94 -13.85 -6.86
CA TRP A 82 14.72 -12.96 -7.71
C TRP A 82 15.95 -13.65 -8.27
N PHE A 83 16.43 -13.17 -9.41
CA PHE A 83 17.63 -13.67 -10.05
C PHE A 83 18.84 -12.76 -9.78
N GLY A 84 19.94 -13.37 -9.33
CA GLY A 84 21.24 -12.73 -9.10
C GLY A 84 21.16 -11.38 -8.36
N ASP A 85 21.95 -10.40 -8.83
CA ASP A 85 22.09 -9.08 -8.21
C ASP A 85 20.90 -8.12 -8.44
N ARG A 86 19.77 -8.62 -8.97
CA ARG A 86 18.53 -7.85 -9.25
C ARG A 86 18.76 -6.64 -10.17
N ILE A 87 18.44 -6.81 -11.46
CA ILE A 87 18.54 -5.72 -12.44
C ILE A 87 17.39 -4.72 -12.25
N TYR A 88 17.75 -3.47 -11.92
CA TYR A 88 16.80 -2.38 -11.69
C TYR A 88 16.09 -1.98 -12.98
N ILE A 89 14.76 -2.04 -12.99
CA ILE A 89 13.89 -1.54 -14.06
C ILE A 89 13.11 -0.35 -13.52
N SER A 90 13.28 0.80 -14.16
CA SER A 90 12.65 2.07 -13.80
C SER A 90 11.41 2.39 -14.64
N ASP A 91 11.37 1.95 -15.89
CA ASP A 91 10.28 2.15 -16.84
C ASP A 91 9.72 0.81 -17.30
N LEU A 92 8.82 0.25 -16.47
CA LEU A 92 8.23 -1.07 -16.72
C LEU A 92 7.57 -1.21 -18.11
N PRO A 93 6.80 -0.24 -18.65
CA PRO A 93 6.22 -0.35 -19.99
C PRO A 93 7.23 -0.55 -21.13
N SER A 94 8.47 -0.08 -20.98
CA SER A 94 9.53 -0.25 -22.00
C SER A 94 10.48 -1.40 -21.71
N ALA A 95 10.26 -2.13 -20.61
CA ALA A 95 11.08 -3.27 -20.22
C ALA A 95 10.69 -4.54 -20.97
N ALA A 96 11.68 -5.37 -21.30
CA ALA A 96 11.46 -6.66 -21.93
C ALA A 96 12.47 -7.73 -21.48
N LEU A 97 12.02 -8.98 -21.41
CA LEU A 97 12.88 -10.16 -21.35
C LEU A 97 12.77 -10.88 -22.70
N GLN A 98 13.88 -10.95 -23.44
CA GLN A 98 13.90 -11.43 -24.82
C GLN A 98 14.91 -12.55 -25.01
N LEU A 99 14.60 -13.50 -25.91
CA LEU A 99 15.50 -14.57 -26.29
C LEU A 99 16.07 -14.31 -27.69
N PHE A 100 17.37 -14.05 -27.77
CA PHE A 100 18.08 -13.89 -29.05
C PHE A 100 19.25 -14.86 -29.14
N GLY A 101 19.26 -15.68 -30.20
CA GLY A 101 20.23 -16.76 -30.34
C GLY A 101 20.06 -17.78 -29.22
N ASP A 102 21.09 -17.92 -28.40
CA ASP A 102 21.18 -18.84 -27.24
C ASP A 102 21.18 -18.11 -25.89
N ARG A 103 20.84 -16.80 -25.87
CA ARG A 103 20.92 -15.95 -24.69
C ARG A 103 19.64 -15.19 -24.39
N LEU A 104 19.38 -15.02 -23.11
CA LEU A 104 18.36 -14.12 -22.60
C LEU A 104 18.92 -12.71 -22.43
N TYR A 105 18.09 -11.72 -22.71
CA TYR A 105 18.40 -10.30 -22.59
C TYR A 105 17.32 -9.61 -21.78
N ILE A 106 17.72 -8.78 -20.83
CA ILE A 106 16.84 -7.81 -20.17
C ILE A 106 17.12 -6.45 -20.80
N THR A 107 16.09 -5.85 -21.38
CA THR A 107 16.19 -4.54 -22.04
C THR A 107 15.22 -3.54 -21.43
N GLU A 108 15.58 -2.26 -21.47
CA GLU A 108 14.72 -1.12 -21.10
C GLU A 108 14.89 -0.03 -22.15
N ASN A 109 13.79 0.43 -22.75
CA ASN A 109 13.82 1.40 -23.85
C ASN A 109 14.78 1.01 -25.00
N GLY A 110 14.85 -0.30 -25.31
CA GLY A 110 15.76 -0.87 -26.31
C GLY A 110 17.23 -0.96 -25.90
N THR A 111 17.60 -0.47 -24.72
CA THR A 111 18.96 -0.59 -24.16
C THR A 111 19.12 -1.92 -23.45
N ASN A 112 20.22 -2.62 -23.71
CA ASN A 112 20.57 -3.86 -23.01
C ASN A 112 21.11 -3.56 -21.62
N LEU A 113 20.41 -4.01 -20.58
CA LEU A 113 20.81 -3.88 -19.19
C LEU A 113 21.56 -5.12 -18.67
N TRP A 114 21.23 -6.30 -19.20
CA TRP A 114 21.82 -7.57 -18.78
C TRP A 114 21.59 -8.67 -19.83
N TRP A 115 22.50 -9.65 -19.87
CA TRP A 115 22.34 -10.86 -20.66
C TRP A 115 22.82 -12.12 -19.92
N SER A 116 22.24 -13.26 -20.25
CA SER A 116 22.63 -14.55 -19.66
C SER A 116 24.01 -14.99 -20.11
N SER A 117 24.72 -15.69 -19.23
CA SER A 117 25.89 -16.49 -19.62
C SER A 117 25.46 -17.57 -20.61
N VAL A 118 26.41 -18.03 -21.42
CA VAL A 118 26.25 -19.30 -22.14
C VAL A 118 26.83 -20.33 -21.20
N ALA A 119 26.01 -21.26 -20.69
CA ALA A 119 26.56 -22.42 -20.00
C ALA A 119 27.47 -23.14 -20.99
N GLY A 120 28.62 -23.58 -20.49
CA GLY A 120 29.66 -24.23 -21.28
C GLY A 120 29.02 -25.19 -22.27
N ALA A 121 29.36 -25.00 -23.55
CA ALA A 121 28.92 -25.85 -24.63
C ALA A 121 29.15 -27.31 -24.25
N GLY A 122 28.09 -28.01 -23.79
CA GLY A 122 28.15 -29.45 -23.66
C GLY A 122 28.63 -30.02 -24.99
N ASP A 123 29.72 -30.81 -24.95
CA ASP A 123 30.51 -31.38 -26.05
C ASP A 123 29.80 -31.40 -27.42
N GLY A 124 29.72 -30.25 -28.08
CA GLY A 124 28.96 -30.14 -29.32
C GLY A 124 28.80 -28.72 -29.86
N PRO A 125 28.54 -28.57 -31.17
CA PRO A 125 28.33 -27.28 -31.81
C PRO A 125 27.16 -26.52 -31.18
N ALA A 126 27.17 -25.19 -31.30
CA ALA A 126 26.07 -24.35 -30.85
C ALA A 126 24.74 -24.84 -31.44
N PRO A 127 23.66 -24.89 -30.66
CA PRO A 127 22.37 -25.36 -31.15
C PRO A 127 21.87 -24.45 -32.27
N ALA A 128 21.22 -25.05 -33.28
CA ALA A 128 20.65 -24.29 -34.39
C ALA A 128 19.55 -23.31 -33.93
N SER A 129 18.90 -23.62 -32.80
CA SER A 129 17.86 -22.80 -32.19
C SER A 129 17.71 -23.14 -30.71
N ALA A 130 17.48 -22.13 -29.87
CA ALA A 130 17.23 -22.27 -28.44
C ALA A 130 15.84 -21.76 -28.06
N VAL A 131 15.26 -22.31 -27.00
CA VAL A 131 14.00 -21.87 -26.41
C VAL A 131 14.18 -21.63 -24.92
N ALA A 132 13.47 -20.64 -24.37
CA ALA A 132 13.41 -20.43 -22.93
C ALA A 132 12.08 -20.95 -22.39
N VAL A 133 12.12 -21.77 -21.33
CA VAL A 133 10.94 -22.45 -20.79
C VAL A 133 10.92 -22.29 -19.27
N LEU A 134 9.80 -21.83 -18.73
CA LEU A 134 9.53 -21.85 -17.29
C LEU A 134 9.01 -23.24 -16.90
N LEU A 135 9.83 -24.00 -16.18
CA LEU A 135 9.48 -25.34 -15.74
C LEU A 135 8.47 -25.31 -14.58
N ASP A 136 7.81 -26.45 -14.36
CA ASP A 136 6.87 -26.66 -13.26
C ASP A 136 7.51 -26.58 -11.86
N SER A 137 8.85 -26.56 -11.80
CA SER A 137 9.64 -26.29 -10.58
C SER A 137 9.87 -24.81 -10.31
N GLY A 138 9.52 -23.92 -11.24
CA GLY A 138 9.86 -22.49 -11.19
C GLY A 138 11.24 -22.16 -11.74
N ASN A 139 12.00 -23.16 -12.22
CA ASN A 139 13.28 -22.93 -12.90
C ASN A 139 13.04 -22.44 -14.33
N LEU A 140 13.57 -21.26 -14.68
CA LEU A 140 13.62 -20.79 -16.06
C LEU A 140 14.88 -21.36 -16.71
N VAL A 141 14.70 -22.14 -17.78
CA VAL A 141 15.81 -22.76 -18.50
C VAL A 141 15.86 -22.28 -19.95
N VAL A 142 17.06 -21.97 -20.43
CA VAL A 142 17.34 -21.87 -21.88
C VAL A 142 17.89 -23.21 -22.31
N ARG A 143 17.31 -23.82 -23.34
CA ARG A 143 17.70 -25.15 -23.81
C ARG A 143 17.59 -25.27 -25.32
N ASP A 144 18.29 -26.26 -25.87
CA ASP A 144 18.19 -26.62 -27.29
C ASP A 144 16.74 -26.98 -27.63
N GLN A 145 16.22 -26.39 -28.71
CA GLN A 145 14.86 -26.63 -29.18
C GLN A 145 14.68 -28.08 -29.69
N ALA A 146 15.71 -28.65 -30.31
CA ALA A 146 15.69 -30.01 -30.84
C ALA A 146 16.00 -31.05 -29.76
N ASN A 147 16.87 -30.71 -28.80
CA ASN A 147 17.24 -31.60 -27.70
C ASN A 147 16.95 -31.00 -26.32
N SER A 148 15.79 -31.32 -25.76
CA SER A 148 15.36 -30.82 -24.45
C SER A 148 16.30 -31.15 -23.29
N SER A 149 17.15 -32.17 -23.39
CA SER A 149 18.11 -32.52 -22.33
C SER A 149 19.34 -31.61 -22.30
N ARG A 150 19.58 -30.84 -23.37
CA ARG A 150 20.72 -29.94 -23.48
C ARG A 150 20.33 -28.55 -22.97
N VAL A 151 20.53 -28.35 -21.67
CA VAL A 151 20.33 -27.05 -21.01
C VAL A 151 21.55 -26.17 -21.25
N LEU A 152 21.30 -24.95 -21.73
CA LEU A 152 22.31 -23.92 -22.06
C LEU A 152 22.43 -22.86 -20.98
N TRP A 153 21.42 -22.71 -20.14
CA TRP A 153 21.41 -21.79 -18.99
C TRP A 153 20.21 -22.12 -18.10
N GLN A 154 20.33 -21.90 -16.79
CA GLN A 154 19.20 -22.04 -15.86
C GLN A 154 19.22 -20.99 -14.76
N SER A 155 18.05 -20.54 -14.32
CA SER A 155 17.92 -19.51 -13.29
C SER A 155 18.32 -20.01 -11.90
N PHE A 156 18.20 -21.32 -11.64
CA PHE A 156 18.57 -21.92 -10.34
C PHE A 156 20.07 -21.80 -10.01
N ASP A 157 20.93 -21.53 -11.00
CA ASP A 157 22.36 -21.27 -10.79
C ASP A 157 22.64 -19.85 -10.29
N TYR A 158 21.66 -18.95 -10.42
CA TYR A 158 21.77 -17.53 -10.09
C TYR A 158 20.64 -17.09 -9.14
N PRO A 159 20.48 -17.72 -7.98
CA PRO A 159 19.46 -17.30 -7.01
C PRO A 159 19.85 -15.97 -6.35
N GLY A 160 18.85 -15.18 -5.98
CA GLY A 160 19.03 -14.04 -5.08
C GLY A 160 19.04 -14.48 -3.61
N ASP A 161 18.02 -14.07 -2.88
CA ASP A 161 17.87 -14.31 -1.44
C ASP A 161 16.99 -15.53 -1.11
N ALA A 162 16.48 -16.24 -2.11
CA ALA A 162 15.58 -17.38 -1.90
C ALA A 162 15.89 -18.53 -2.87
N LEU A 163 15.68 -19.76 -2.38
CA LEU A 163 15.91 -20.99 -3.14
C LEU A 163 14.66 -21.85 -3.16
N LEU A 164 14.21 -22.21 -4.36
CA LEU A 164 13.10 -23.13 -4.56
C LEU A 164 13.53 -24.59 -4.36
N PRO A 165 12.59 -25.49 -4.01
CA PRO A 165 12.87 -26.92 -3.89
C PRO A 165 13.45 -27.51 -5.18
N GLY A 166 14.44 -28.40 -5.04
CA GLY A 166 15.13 -29.04 -6.15
C GLY A 166 16.30 -28.25 -6.72
N ALA A 167 16.52 -27.01 -6.30
CA ALA A 167 17.75 -26.28 -6.62
C ALA A 167 18.93 -26.75 -5.75
N SER A 168 20.14 -26.60 -6.29
CA SER A 168 21.40 -26.90 -5.63
C SER A 168 21.96 -25.66 -4.94
N LEU A 169 22.61 -25.85 -3.78
CA LEU A 169 23.49 -24.88 -3.15
C LEU A 169 24.92 -25.44 -3.23
N GLY A 170 25.91 -24.60 -3.51
CA GLY A 170 27.31 -25.00 -3.71
C GLY A 170 27.63 -25.32 -5.17
N LEU A 171 28.67 -26.14 -5.39
CA LEU A 171 29.16 -26.47 -6.73
C LEU A 171 28.17 -27.39 -7.47
N ASP A 172 27.43 -26.82 -8.40
CA ASP A 172 26.53 -27.56 -9.27
C ASP A 172 27.33 -28.50 -10.18
N GLY A 173 27.01 -29.80 -10.13
CA GLY A 173 27.74 -30.82 -10.86
C GLY A 173 27.46 -30.83 -12.37
N ASP A 174 26.33 -30.28 -12.79
CA ASP A 174 25.91 -30.26 -14.18
C ASP A 174 26.45 -29.01 -14.89
N THR A 175 26.45 -27.86 -14.22
CA THR A 175 26.86 -26.58 -14.82
C THR A 175 28.25 -26.10 -14.39
N GLY A 176 28.79 -26.64 -13.30
CA GLY A 176 30.07 -26.20 -12.72
C GLY A 176 30.00 -24.86 -11.98
N ASN A 177 28.81 -24.27 -11.85
CA ASN A 177 28.61 -23.00 -11.13
C ASN A 177 28.63 -23.22 -9.62
N ASN A 178 29.21 -22.29 -8.87
CA ASN A 178 29.16 -22.32 -7.40
C ASN A 178 28.00 -21.46 -6.90
N VAL A 179 26.89 -22.10 -6.57
CA VAL A 179 25.63 -21.46 -6.19
C VAL A 179 25.67 -21.02 -4.73
N SER A 180 25.33 -19.76 -4.47
CA SER A 180 25.19 -19.19 -3.13
C SER A 180 24.01 -18.23 -3.08
N LEU A 181 23.42 -18.04 -1.91
CA LEU A 181 22.38 -17.02 -1.73
C LEU A 181 22.99 -15.71 -1.25
N THR A 182 22.46 -14.60 -1.73
CA THR A 182 22.83 -13.26 -1.31
C THR A 182 21.59 -12.44 -0.98
N PHE A 183 21.66 -11.69 0.11
CA PHE A 183 20.65 -10.74 0.53
C PHE A 183 21.31 -9.38 0.70
N THR A 184 20.70 -8.34 0.13
CA THR A 184 21.12 -6.94 0.34
C THR A 184 19.90 -6.13 0.76
N ASP A 185 20.00 -5.45 1.90
CA ASP A 185 18.98 -4.48 2.33
C ASP A 185 19.20 -3.16 1.60
N THR A 186 18.23 -2.79 0.76
CA THR A 186 18.27 -1.57 -0.06
C THR A 186 18.30 -0.30 0.79
N ASN A 187 17.82 -0.36 2.04
CA ASN A 187 17.73 0.81 2.92
C ASN A 187 18.90 0.95 3.90
N SER A 188 19.76 -0.05 4.05
CA SER A 188 20.76 -0.06 5.14
C SER A 188 22.14 -0.57 4.74
N TRP A 189 22.39 -0.81 3.45
CA TRP A 189 23.63 -1.35 2.88
C TRP A 189 24.07 -2.71 3.46
N HIS A 190 23.29 -3.29 4.37
CA HIS A 190 23.58 -4.56 5.00
C HIS A 190 23.50 -5.70 3.99
N LYS A 191 24.48 -6.61 4.04
CA LYS A 191 24.60 -7.75 3.15
C LYS A 191 24.71 -9.04 3.95
N SER A 192 24.04 -10.08 3.49
CA SER A 192 24.21 -11.43 4.01
C SER A 192 24.44 -12.40 2.87
N SER A 193 25.25 -13.44 3.11
CA SER A 193 25.42 -14.51 2.15
C SER A 193 25.39 -15.88 2.81
N LEU A 194 24.92 -16.88 2.06
CA LEU A 194 24.85 -18.27 2.48
C LEU A 194 25.53 -19.15 1.44
N SER A 195 26.53 -19.91 1.88
CA SER A 195 27.30 -20.82 1.02
C SER A 195 27.55 -22.17 1.70
N VAL A 196 27.88 -23.20 0.92
CA VAL A 196 28.17 -24.54 1.44
C VAL A 196 29.50 -24.55 2.21
N ASP A 197 29.52 -25.20 3.37
CA ASP A 197 30.74 -25.50 4.14
C ASP A 197 31.13 -26.97 3.93
N GLN A 198 32.07 -27.21 3.02
CA GLN A 198 32.54 -28.55 2.67
C GLN A 198 33.25 -29.28 3.82
N ARG A 199 33.58 -28.59 4.92
CA ARG A 199 34.26 -29.19 6.08
C ARG A 199 33.33 -30.05 6.91
N ARG A 200 32.01 -29.93 6.72
CA ARG A 200 30.97 -30.63 7.48
C ARG A 200 29.96 -31.20 6.51
N ARG A 201 29.49 -32.42 6.81
CA ARG A 201 28.33 -32.99 6.11
C ARG A 201 27.14 -32.05 6.24
N ASN A 202 26.50 -31.73 5.12
CA ASN A 202 25.39 -30.76 5.04
C ASN A 202 25.76 -29.36 5.59
N GLY A 203 27.05 -29.03 5.65
CA GLY A 203 27.54 -27.80 6.26
C GLY A 203 27.19 -26.56 5.44
N PHE A 204 27.00 -25.44 6.12
CA PHE A 204 26.90 -24.12 5.48
C PHE A 204 27.57 -23.04 6.33
N VAL A 205 27.96 -21.95 5.66
CA VAL A 205 28.45 -20.71 6.25
C VAL A 205 27.44 -19.61 5.95
N LEU A 206 26.99 -18.94 7.00
CA LEU A 206 26.18 -17.72 6.95
C LEU A 206 27.08 -16.55 7.34
N THR A 207 27.22 -15.58 6.44
CA THR A 207 27.97 -14.35 6.70
C THR A 207 27.07 -13.13 6.70
N THR A 208 27.37 -12.16 7.55
CA THR A 208 26.69 -10.86 7.60
C THR A 208 27.72 -9.74 7.66
N ASP A 209 27.63 -8.82 6.69
CA ASP A 209 28.55 -7.69 6.46
C ASP A 209 30.05 -8.05 6.45
N GLY A 210 30.37 -9.32 6.20
CA GLY A 210 31.75 -9.83 6.23
C GLY A 210 32.36 -9.96 7.63
N CYS A 211 31.64 -9.60 8.70
CA CYS A 211 32.13 -9.63 10.08
C CYS A 211 31.60 -10.83 10.86
N ASP A 212 30.28 -11.06 10.83
CA ASP A 212 29.67 -12.17 11.54
C ASP A 212 29.69 -13.42 10.67
N VAL A 213 30.32 -14.50 11.16
CA VAL A 213 30.45 -15.76 10.44
C VAL A 213 29.91 -16.90 11.29
N LEU A 214 28.71 -17.36 10.96
CA LEU A 214 28.04 -18.47 11.63
C LEU A 214 28.13 -19.73 10.77
N ARG A 215 28.40 -20.86 11.42
CA ARG A 215 28.49 -22.17 10.75
C ARG A 215 27.42 -23.09 11.28
N GLY A 216 26.61 -23.62 10.38
CA GLY A 216 25.56 -24.56 10.68
C GLY A 216 25.67 -25.83 9.84
N ALA A 217 24.71 -26.72 10.02
CA ALA A 217 24.49 -27.84 9.13
C ALA A 217 22.99 -27.98 8.89
N PHE A 218 22.60 -28.22 7.64
CA PHE A 218 21.22 -28.50 7.31
C PHE A 218 20.81 -29.85 7.92
N PRO A 219 19.62 -29.93 8.55
CA PRO A 219 19.06 -31.20 8.98
C PRO A 219 19.02 -32.21 7.83
N ALA A 220 19.26 -33.49 8.13
CA ALA A 220 19.32 -34.54 7.11
C ALA A 220 18.05 -34.65 6.26
N TRP A 221 16.87 -34.33 6.83
CA TRP A 221 15.59 -34.34 6.11
C TRP A 221 15.41 -33.18 5.12
N MET A 222 16.23 -32.11 5.20
CA MET A 222 16.21 -30.99 4.27
C MET A 222 17.08 -31.23 3.03
N VAL A 223 18.04 -32.14 3.10
CA VAL A 223 19.00 -32.41 2.02
C VAL A 223 18.56 -33.68 1.28
N SER A 224 18.26 -33.55 -0.01
CA SER A 224 17.84 -34.69 -0.84
C SER A 224 19.01 -35.43 -1.47
N SER A 225 20.10 -34.73 -1.77
CA SER A 225 21.35 -35.32 -2.27
C SER A 225 22.54 -34.44 -1.92
N GLU A 226 23.71 -35.07 -1.75
CA GLU A 226 24.97 -34.42 -1.43
C GLU A 226 25.98 -34.78 -2.54
N GLY A 227 26.40 -33.79 -3.32
CA GLY A 227 27.38 -33.96 -4.39
C GLY A 227 28.79 -34.01 -3.82
N ASN A 228 29.22 -35.15 -3.28
CA ASN A 228 30.53 -35.34 -2.62
C ASN A 228 30.89 -34.27 -1.55
N GLY A 229 29.88 -33.57 -1.00
CA GLY A 229 30.05 -32.48 -0.03
C GLY A 229 30.28 -31.09 -0.66
N SER A 230 30.43 -30.98 -1.99
CA SER A 230 30.59 -29.68 -2.68
C SER A 230 29.27 -29.01 -3.03
N SER A 231 28.19 -29.77 -3.15
CA SER A 231 26.83 -29.26 -3.33
C SER A 231 25.79 -30.01 -2.52
N LEU A 232 24.72 -29.30 -2.19
CA LEU A 232 23.56 -29.78 -1.46
C LEU A 232 22.32 -29.46 -2.28
N VAL A 233 21.60 -30.49 -2.72
CA VAL A 233 20.26 -30.29 -3.28
C VAL A 233 19.28 -30.27 -2.11
N LEU A 234 18.53 -29.17 -2.00
CA LEU A 234 17.61 -28.96 -0.91
C LEU A 234 16.19 -29.33 -1.34
N LEU A 235 15.54 -30.15 -0.52
CA LEU A 235 14.12 -30.53 -0.61
C LEU A 235 13.70 -31.04 -1.98
N ASN A 236 13.52 -32.36 -2.11
CA ASN A 236 12.89 -32.95 -3.29
C ASN A 236 11.37 -33.02 -3.07
N SER A 237 10.66 -31.90 -3.21
CA SER A 237 9.20 -31.92 -3.15
C SER A 237 8.63 -32.09 -4.56
N ARG A 238 8.33 -33.35 -4.94
CA ARG A 238 7.19 -33.57 -5.81
C ARG A 238 5.96 -33.06 -5.04
N PRO A 239 5.26 -32.01 -5.50
CA PRO A 239 4.04 -31.60 -4.84
C PRO A 239 3.10 -32.80 -4.75
N ALA A 240 2.62 -33.10 -3.53
CA ALA A 240 1.55 -34.07 -3.38
C ALA A 240 0.38 -33.60 -4.25
N ALA A 241 -0.26 -34.51 -4.99
CA ALA A 241 -1.38 -34.15 -5.87
C ALA A 241 -2.41 -33.30 -5.12
N GLY A 242 -2.55 -32.03 -5.49
CA GLY A 242 -3.47 -31.07 -4.87
C GLY A 242 -2.88 -30.10 -3.83
N ALA A 243 -1.62 -30.29 -3.40
CA ALA A 243 -0.89 -29.33 -2.58
C ALA A 243 0.22 -28.70 -3.44
N GLY A 244 -0.01 -27.48 -3.93
CA GLY A 244 1.01 -26.70 -4.63
C GLY A 244 2.30 -26.61 -3.82
N ILE A 245 3.43 -26.36 -4.49
CA ILE A 245 4.73 -26.19 -3.83
C ILE A 245 4.60 -25.08 -2.80
N ALA A 246 4.67 -25.48 -1.53
CA ALA A 246 4.40 -24.62 -0.39
C ALA A 246 5.67 -24.26 0.37
N GLU A 247 6.87 -24.61 -0.11
CA GLU A 247 8.10 -24.44 0.67
C GLU A 247 9.23 -23.81 -0.14
N HIS A 248 10.05 -22.99 0.52
CA HIS A 248 11.27 -22.43 -0.05
C HIS A 248 12.25 -22.07 1.07
N LEU A 249 13.55 -22.13 0.75
CA LEU A 249 14.57 -21.57 1.61
C LEU A 249 14.63 -20.05 1.38
N GLN A 250 14.71 -19.27 2.45
CA GLN A 250 14.83 -17.82 2.40
C GLN A 250 16.01 -17.39 3.27
N LEU A 251 16.96 -16.70 2.66
CA LEU A 251 17.98 -15.91 3.32
C LEU A 251 17.40 -14.52 3.63
N HIS A 252 17.65 -14.07 4.85
CA HIS A 252 17.47 -12.68 5.27
C HIS A 252 18.71 -12.26 6.05
N LEU A 253 18.77 -11.00 6.48
CA LEU A 253 19.90 -10.47 7.23
C LEU A 253 20.22 -11.34 8.46
N GLY A 254 21.36 -12.04 8.43
CA GLY A 254 21.86 -12.86 9.54
C GLY A 254 21.00 -14.08 9.90
N GLN A 255 20.09 -14.50 9.02
CA GLN A 255 19.21 -15.65 9.25
C GLN A 255 18.86 -16.40 7.96
N VAL A 256 18.78 -17.72 8.04
CA VAL A 256 18.22 -18.57 6.98
C VAL A 256 17.04 -19.36 7.51
N ASN A 257 15.96 -19.41 6.73
CA ASN A 257 14.69 -20.00 7.11
C ASN A 257 14.18 -20.95 6.03
N LEU A 258 13.64 -22.10 6.44
CA LEU A 258 12.76 -22.89 5.58
C LEU A 258 11.32 -22.42 5.79
N ARG A 259 10.79 -21.67 4.83
CA ARG A 259 9.43 -21.15 4.88
C ARG A 259 8.47 -22.15 4.26
N SER A 260 7.33 -22.36 4.92
CA SER A 260 6.25 -23.24 4.47
C SER A 260 4.91 -22.54 4.56
N TRP A 261 4.07 -22.66 3.55
CA TRP A 261 2.74 -22.09 3.55
C TRP A 261 1.79 -22.97 4.38
N SER A 262 1.21 -22.40 5.43
CA SER A 262 0.18 -23.09 6.22
C SER A 262 -1.21 -22.66 5.77
N SER A 263 -1.93 -23.55 5.08
CA SER A 263 -3.32 -23.31 4.67
C SER A 263 -4.24 -23.09 5.87
N PHE A 264 -3.98 -23.78 6.99
CA PHE A 264 -4.73 -23.61 8.24
C PHE A 264 -4.50 -22.23 8.88
N ALA A 265 -3.25 -21.75 8.91
CA ALA A 265 -2.94 -20.46 9.51
C ALA A 265 -3.20 -19.27 8.56
N GLY A 266 -3.28 -19.53 7.24
CA GLY A 266 -3.36 -18.49 6.23
C GLY A 266 -2.12 -17.59 6.19
N CYS A 267 -0.96 -18.10 6.61
CA CYS A 267 0.31 -17.36 6.59
C CYS A 267 1.49 -18.30 6.35
N TRP A 268 2.63 -17.71 5.99
CA TRP A 268 3.90 -18.42 5.96
C TRP A 268 4.37 -18.71 7.38
N VAL A 269 4.94 -19.89 7.57
CA VAL A 269 5.54 -20.33 8.84
C VAL A 269 6.96 -20.81 8.59
N ALA A 270 7.87 -20.52 9.52
CA ALA A 270 9.19 -21.12 9.48
C ALA A 270 9.11 -22.55 10.05
N ARG A 271 9.39 -23.56 9.22
CA ARG A 271 9.55 -24.95 9.71
C ARG A 271 10.92 -25.18 10.33
N TRP A 272 11.90 -24.39 9.92
CA TRP A 272 13.25 -24.42 10.42
C TRP A 272 13.88 -23.04 10.25
N THR A 273 14.69 -22.63 11.23
CA THR A 273 15.39 -21.36 11.24
C THR A 273 16.79 -21.57 11.79
N PHE A 274 17.77 -20.93 11.16
CA PHE A 274 19.12 -20.82 11.69
C PHE A 274 19.60 -19.36 11.68
N PRO A 275 20.20 -18.88 12.78
CA PRO A 275 20.31 -19.55 14.08
C PRO A 275 18.95 -19.76 14.76
N SER A 276 18.86 -20.68 15.71
CA SER A 276 17.56 -21.14 16.26
C SER A 276 16.94 -20.20 17.31
N ASP A 277 17.71 -19.25 17.83
CA ASP A 277 17.27 -18.34 18.89
C ASP A 277 17.99 -16.99 18.84
N CYS A 278 17.48 -16.02 19.60
CA CYS A 278 18.05 -14.68 19.67
C CYS A 278 19.31 -14.56 20.53
N LYS A 279 19.68 -15.60 21.28
CA LYS A 279 20.94 -15.61 22.04
C LYS A 279 22.12 -16.03 21.17
N SER A 280 21.86 -16.76 20.09
CA SER A 280 22.83 -17.26 19.12
C SER A 280 22.96 -16.39 17.86
N SER A 281 22.00 -15.49 17.59
CA SER A 281 22.09 -14.52 16.49
C SER A 281 21.68 -13.11 16.90
N ALA A 282 22.50 -12.15 16.49
CA ALA A 282 22.24 -10.72 16.59
C ALA A 282 20.99 -10.26 15.81
N PHE A 283 20.62 -10.99 14.75
CA PHE A 283 19.55 -10.55 13.84
C PHE A 283 18.23 -11.29 14.05
N PHE A 284 18.17 -12.29 14.94
CA PHE A 284 17.02 -13.18 15.10
C PHE A 284 15.68 -12.47 15.27
N CYS A 285 15.63 -11.46 16.16
CA CYS A 285 14.39 -10.73 16.47
C CYS A 285 13.97 -9.70 15.41
N GLY A 286 14.73 -9.57 14.32
CA GLY A 286 14.49 -8.58 13.28
C GLY A 286 14.70 -7.14 13.74
N ARG A 287 14.35 -6.20 12.86
CA ARG A 287 14.47 -4.75 13.12
C ARG A 287 13.58 -4.32 14.30
N PHE A 288 14.09 -3.47 15.17
CA PHE A 288 13.38 -2.97 16.37
C PHE A 288 12.83 -4.06 17.30
N GLY A 289 13.23 -5.31 17.11
CA GLY A 289 12.99 -6.42 18.03
C GLY A 289 14.17 -6.58 18.98
N ALA A 290 13.87 -6.94 20.23
CA ALA A 290 14.83 -7.10 21.30
C ALA A 290 14.80 -8.52 21.87
N CYS A 291 15.96 -9.11 22.07
CA CYS A 291 16.13 -10.37 22.77
C CYS A 291 16.06 -10.13 24.28
N THR A 292 15.05 -10.69 24.94
CA THR A 292 14.92 -10.61 26.40
C THR A 292 15.95 -11.49 27.10
N SER A 293 16.16 -11.27 28.39
CA SER A 293 17.02 -12.13 29.23
C SER A 293 16.59 -13.60 29.21
N ASN A 294 15.29 -13.85 29.05
CA ASN A 294 14.72 -15.19 28.93
C ASN A 294 14.97 -15.85 27.56
N GLY A 295 15.51 -15.11 26.58
CA GLY A 295 15.77 -15.63 25.23
C GLY A 295 14.57 -15.61 24.31
N THR A 296 13.60 -14.73 24.57
CA THR A 296 12.44 -14.51 23.70
C THR A 296 12.56 -13.16 22.99
N CYS A 297 11.93 -13.02 21.81
CA CYS A 297 11.85 -11.74 21.12
C CYS A 297 10.62 -10.93 21.58
N GLY A 298 10.85 -9.66 21.89
CA GLY A 298 9.79 -8.66 22.10
C GLY A 298 10.10 -7.38 21.33
N CYS A 299 9.09 -6.59 21.02
CA CYS A 299 9.33 -5.27 20.40
C CYS A 299 9.87 -4.28 21.43
N VAL A 300 10.74 -3.37 20.97
CA VAL A 300 11.12 -2.20 21.76
C VAL A 300 9.86 -1.38 22.09
N HIS A 301 9.81 -0.77 23.27
CA HIS A 301 8.65 0.01 23.70
C HIS A 301 8.27 1.10 22.69
N GLY A 302 6.99 1.20 22.33
CA GLY A 302 6.48 2.10 21.27
C GLY A 302 6.48 1.51 19.86
N PHE A 303 6.83 0.22 19.72
CA PHE A 303 6.76 -0.55 18.50
C PHE A 303 5.85 -1.77 18.65
N GLU A 304 5.27 -2.21 17.54
CA GLU A 304 4.41 -3.37 17.43
C GLU A 304 4.92 -4.32 16.33
N PRO A 305 4.65 -5.63 16.40
CA PRO A 305 5.09 -6.57 15.38
C PRO A 305 4.60 -6.16 13.98
N SER A 306 5.52 -6.11 13.00
CA SER A 306 5.16 -5.72 11.63
C SER A 306 4.12 -6.69 11.03
N LYS A 307 4.22 -7.98 11.39
CA LYS A 307 3.28 -9.04 11.01
C LYS A 307 2.89 -9.86 12.23
N GLN A 308 1.76 -9.51 12.84
CA GLN A 308 1.28 -10.12 14.09
C GLN A 308 1.14 -11.65 14.02
N SER A 309 0.62 -12.19 12.91
CA SER A 309 0.37 -13.62 12.75
C SER A 309 1.65 -14.45 12.67
N GLU A 310 2.68 -13.94 12.00
CA GLU A 310 3.98 -14.61 11.88
C GLU A 310 4.77 -14.51 13.20
N TRP A 311 4.72 -13.34 13.85
CA TRP A 311 5.36 -13.09 15.15
C TRP A 311 4.90 -14.06 16.24
N GLN A 312 3.57 -14.27 16.34
CA GLN A 312 2.97 -15.20 17.32
C GLN A 312 3.42 -16.66 17.12
N ARG A 313 3.96 -17.00 15.95
CA ARG A 313 4.42 -18.34 15.59
C ARG A 313 5.94 -18.48 15.67
N GLY A 314 6.64 -17.48 16.19
CA GLY A 314 8.10 -17.52 16.35
C GLY A 314 8.89 -17.08 15.12
N TYR A 315 8.24 -16.45 14.13
CA TYR A 315 8.92 -15.88 12.97
C TYR A 315 9.04 -14.37 13.12
N PHE A 316 10.27 -13.90 13.37
CA PHE A 316 10.54 -12.52 13.79
C PHE A 316 11.27 -11.68 12.73
N VAL A 317 11.49 -12.22 11.54
CA VAL A 317 12.34 -11.62 10.49
C VAL A 317 11.90 -10.20 10.12
N ASP A 318 10.59 -9.96 9.96
CA ASP A 318 10.06 -8.62 9.63
C ASP A 318 10.19 -7.60 10.78
N GLY A 319 10.56 -8.06 11.97
CA GLY A 319 10.77 -7.24 13.15
C GLY A 319 9.49 -6.51 13.59
N CYS A 320 9.69 -5.32 14.13
CA CYS A 320 8.65 -4.44 14.63
C CYS A 320 8.60 -3.13 13.83
N SER A 321 7.41 -2.55 13.76
CA SER A 321 7.14 -1.24 13.18
C SER A 321 6.70 -0.26 14.25
N ARG A 322 6.98 1.03 14.05
CA ARG A 322 6.55 2.09 14.97
C ARG A 322 5.03 2.15 15.03
N SER A 323 4.47 2.30 16.22
CA SER A 323 3.02 2.53 16.39
C SER A 323 2.58 3.93 15.94
N LEU A 324 3.50 4.92 15.99
CA LEU A 324 3.25 6.31 15.60
C LEU A 324 4.31 6.80 14.60
N PRO A 325 3.92 7.54 13.53
CA PRO A 325 4.85 8.08 12.55
C PRO A 325 5.73 9.20 13.14
N LEU A 326 6.93 9.36 12.60
CA LEU A 326 7.82 10.47 12.93
C LEU A 326 7.35 11.76 12.25
N ARG A 327 7.75 12.92 12.79
CA ARG A 327 7.43 14.22 12.20
C ARG A 327 7.87 14.34 10.75
N CYS A 328 9.06 13.86 10.42
CA CYS A 328 9.62 13.91 9.07
C CYS A 328 8.92 13.00 8.05
N THR A 329 8.06 12.09 8.50
CA THR A 329 7.31 11.16 7.65
C THR A 329 5.85 11.57 7.48
N ALA A 330 5.41 12.67 8.12
CA ALA A 330 4.09 13.23 7.90
C ALA A 330 4.10 14.06 6.61
N ASP A 331 3.38 13.60 5.59
CA ASP A 331 3.28 14.21 4.27
C ASP A 331 2.88 15.70 4.35
N ASP A 332 3.43 16.47 3.40
CA ASP A 332 3.34 17.92 3.25
C ASP A 332 1.94 18.51 3.53
N GLY A 333 1.88 19.53 4.41
CA GLY A 333 0.76 20.48 4.46
C GLY A 333 0.08 20.69 5.82
N LEU A 334 0.52 20.01 6.87
CA LEU A 334 0.09 20.32 8.25
C LEU A 334 1.32 20.73 9.05
N THR A 335 1.36 21.99 9.47
CA THR A 335 2.29 22.47 10.50
C THR A 335 1.96 21.75 11.81
N ALA A 336 2.42 20.51 11.93
CA ALA A 336 2.35 19.72 13.14
C ALA A 336 3.43 20.26 14.08
N GLU A 337 2.99 21.04 15.06
CA GLU A 337 3.79 21.51 16.18
C GLU A 337 3.98 20.36 17.19
N HIS A 338 4.67 19.30 16.79
CA HIS A 338 5.09 18.22 17.69
C HIS A 338 6.57 17.93 17.47
N ASP A 339 7.27 17.65 18.57
CA ASP A 339 8.67 17.27 18.55
C ASP A 339 8.79 15.74 18.62
N ASP A 340 9.70 15.16 17.85
CA ASP A 340 10.02 13.74 18.00
C ASP A 340 10.64 13.54 19.39
N SER A 341 10.25 12.47 20.07
CA SER A 341 10.72 12.19 21.42
C SER A 341 11.71 11.03 21.42
N PHE A 342 12.50 10.92 22.50
CA PHE A 342 13.36 9.79 22.73
C PHE A 342 12.95 9.05 24.00
N VAL A 343 12.94 7.73 23.91
CA VAL A 343 12.76 6.84 25.06
C VAL A 343 14.09 6.19 25.40
N LEU A 344 14.44 6.23 26.68
CA LEU A 344 15.58 5.51 27.22
C LEU A 344 15.32 4.01 27.16
N LEU A 345 16.25 3.30 26.53
CA LEU A 345 16.34 1.85 26.53
C LEU A 345 17.65 1.47 27.22
N ASP A 346 17.56 0.92 28.43
CA ASP A 346 18.69 0.60 29.30
C ASP A 346 18.85 -0.92 29.51
N ASN A 347 19.82 -1.30 30.36
CA ASN A 347 20.13 -2.69 30.69
C ASN A 347 20.46 -3.56 29.45
N LEU A 348 21.04 -2.93 28.42
CA LEU A 348 21.41 -3.62 27.19
C LEU A 348 22.74 -4.36 27.34
N ARG A 349 22.82 -5.50 26.67
CA ARG A 349 24.06 -6.27 26.48
C ARG A 349 24.85 -5.64 25.34
N GLY A 350 25.65 -4.64 25.68
CA GLY A 350 26.40 -3.88 24.68
C GLY A 350 25.50 -2.97 23.85
N LEU A 351 26.12 -2.27 22.90
CA LEU A 351 25.41 -1.37 22.00
C LEU A 351 24.79 -2.15 20.81
N PRO A 352 23.64 -1.69 20.29
CA PRO A 352 23.04 -2.25 19.07
C PRO A 352 24.00 -2.21 17.87
N TYR A 353 23.75 -3.08 16.90
CA TYR A 353 24.62 -3.28 15.74
C TYR A 353 24.74 -2.02 14.86
N ASN A 354 25.91 -1.85 14.23
CA ASN A 354 26.20 -0.81 13.22
C ASN A 354 26.04 0.66 13.69
N SER A 355 26.49 0.97 14.91
CA SER A 355 26.55 2.36 15.41
C SER A 355 27.53 3.21 14.60
N GLN A 356 27.12 4.43 14.23
CA GLN A 356 27.95 5.40 13.52
C GLN A 356 28.46 6.48 14.49
N ASN A 357 29.75 6.78 14.45
CA ASN A 357 30.30 7.85 15.27
C ASN A 357 29.90 9.23 14.70
N ASP A 358 29.58 10.17 15.58
CA ASP A 358 29.31 11.57 15.25
C ASP A 358 30.19 12.48 16.13
N THR A 359 30.49 13.67 15.64
CA THR A 359 31.40 14.61 16.31
C THR A 359 30.70 15.49 17.35
N ALA A 360 29.39 15.35 17.52
CA ALA A 360 28.64 16.10 18.52
C ALA A 360 29.14 15.83 19.95
N GLU A 361 29.35 16.90 20.71
CA GLU A 361 29.79 16.85 22.10
C GLU A 361 28.60 16.94 23.06
N GLY A 362 28.66 16.15 24.14
CA GLY A 362 27.61 16.06 25.14
C GLY A 362 26.35 15.29 24.68
N ASP A 363 25.58 14.80 25.65
CA ASP A 363 24.35 14.05 25.40
C ASP A 363 23.31 14.86 24.60
N GLU A 364 23.12 16.13 24.94
CA GLU A 364 22.17 17.02 24.24
C GLU A 364 22.64 17.36 22.82
N GLY A 365 23.95 17.51 22.61
CA GLY A 365 24.52 17.69 21.27
C GLY A 365 24.27 16.46 20.40
N CYS A 366 24.50 15.27 20.95
CA CYS A 366 24.26 14.00 20.27
C CYS A 366 22.77 13.78 19.94
N ARG A 367 21.89 14.13 20.88
CA ARG A 367 20.44 14.15 20.70
C ARG A 367 20.04 15.04 19.52
N GLN A 368 20.54 16.27 19.49
CA GLN A 368 20.22 17.23 18.42
C GLN A 368 20.78 16.80 17.06
N ALA A 369 21.97 16.19 17.04
CA ALA A 369 22.55 15.61 15.84
C ALA A 369 21.64 14.52 15.25
N CYS A 370 21.05 13.67 16.10
CA CYS A 370 20.06 12.69 15.65
C CYS A 370 18.77 13.35 15.14
N LEU A 371 18.21 14.32 15.87
CA LEU A 371 16.98 15.02 15.47
C LEU A 371 17.09 15.68 14.09
N SER A 372 18.28 16.22 13.79
CA SER A 372 18.58 16.87 12.49
C SER A 372 18.52 15.92 11.29
N LYS A 373 18.60 14.60 11.51
CA LYS A 373 18.60 13.57 10.45
C LYS A 373 17.32 12.72 10.56
N CYS A 374 16.42 12.82 9.58
CA CYS A 374 15.12 12.12 9.58
C CYS A 374 15.25 10.59 9.67
N TYR A 375 16.30 10.04 9.08
CA TYR A 375 16.61 8.61 9.10
C TYR A 375 17.31 8.17 10.40
N CYS A 376 17.65 9.08 11.32
CA CYS A 376 18.21 8.70 12.61
C CYS A 376 17.15 8.14 13.54
N VAL A 377 17.39 6.93 14.03
CA VAL A 377 16.42 6.15 14.82
C VAL A 377 16.81 5.98 16.28
N ALA A 378 18.09 6.12 16.62
CA ALA A 378 18.56 6.09 18.00
C ALA A 378 19.89 6.84 18.14
N TYR A 379 20.21 7.25 19.37
CA TYR A 379 21.52 7.75 19.74
C TYR A 379 22.00 7.20 21.09
N ALA A 380 23.29 7.28 21.35
CA ALA A 380 23.91 7.05 22.65
C ALA A 380 25.10 7.99 22.80
N TYR A 381 25.31 8.48 24.01
CA TYR A 381 26.47 9.29 24.36
C TYR A 381 27.12 8.72 25.61
N ASP A 382 28.44 8.66 25.58
CA ASP A 382 29.28 8.23 26.69
C ASP A 382 30.59 9.02 26.63
N ASP A 383 31.15 9.42 27.77
CA ASP A 383 32.32 10.29 27.81
C ASP A 383 33.57 9.63 27.19
N ASP A 384 33.68 8.30 27.25
CA ASP A 384 34.80 7.54 26.67
C ASP A 384 34.57 7.24 25.18
N SER A 385 33.33 6.87 24.80
CA SER A 385 33.03 6.41 23.44
C SER A 385 32.42 7.45 22.50
N GLY A 386 32.12 8.65 23.00
CA GLY A 386 31.57 9.79 22.24
C GLY A 386 30.12 9.60 21.81
N CYS A 387 29.69 10.41 20.84
CA CYS A 387 28.35 10.34 20.27
C CYS A 387 28.24 9.22 19.22
N LYS A 388 27.22 8.37 19.38
CA LYS A 388 26.89 7.28 18.47
C LYS A 388 25.45 7.40 17.98
N LEU A 389 25.26 7.27 16.67
CA LEU A 389 23.97 7.37 15.98
C LEU A 389 23.64 6.07 15.24
N TRP A 390 22.34 5.76 15.14
CA TRP A 390 21.83 4.66 14.33
C TRP A 390 20.86 5.16 13.27
N TYR A 391 20.90 4.54 12.09
CA TYR A 391 20.16 4.97 10.92
C TYR A 391 19.22 3.87 10.40
N ASN A 392 18.04 4.27 9.94
CA ASN A 392 16.97 3.47 9.34
C ASN A 392 16.34 2.41 10.25
N TYR A 393 17.14 1.46 10.74
CA TYR A 393 16.71 0.32 11.54
C TYR A 393 17.64 0.10 12.74
N LEU A 394 17.09 -0.45 13.81
CA LEU A 394 17.85 -0.87 14.98
C LEU A 394 17.89 -2.40 15.03
N TYR A 395 19.08 -2.99 14.98
CA TYR A 395 19.29 -4.44 15.03
C TYR A 395 20.15 -4.83 16.24
N ASN A 396 20.14 -6.11 16.63
CA ASN A 396 20.90 -6.65 17.75
C ASN A 396 20.63 -5.97 19.10
N VAL A 397 19.36 -5.65 19.37
CA VAL A 397 18.97 -5.20 20.70
C VAL A 397 18.85 -6.43 21.59
N SER A 398 19.66 -6.50 22.65
CA SER A 398 19.66 -7.64 23.58
C SER A 398 19.74 -7.11 25.00
N PHE A 399 18.93 -7.63 25.91
CA PHE A 399 18.97 -7.26 27.33
C PHE A 399 19.95 -8.14 28.10
N ALA A 400 20.75 -7.54 28.97
CA ALA A 400 21.68 -8.24 29.84
C ALA A 400 21.03 -8.57 31.19
N ALA A 401 21.27 -9.78 31.69
CA ALA A 401 20.85 -10.16 33.04
C ALA A 401 21.78 -9.58 34.12
N THR A 402 23.05 -9.39 33.79
CA THR A 402 24.10 -8.91 34.69
C THR A 402 24.90 -7.79 34.04
N PRO A 403 25.50 -6.86 34.81
CA PRO A 403 26.38 -5.83 34.28
C PRO A 403 27.59 -6.42 33.51
N PRO A 404 28.25 -5.64 32.64
CA PRO A 404 28.02 -4.22 32.37
C PRO A 404 26.79 -3.98 31.48
N TYR A 405 26.11 -2.86 31.72
CA TYR A 405 24.94 -2.44 30.97
C TYR A 405 25.29 -1.30 30.02
N SER A 406 24.70 -1.35 28.84
CA SER A 406 24.67 -0.22 27.90
C SER A 406 23.27 0.39 27.86
N LYS A 407 23.18 1.62 27.38
CA LYS A 407 21.92 2.34 27.17
C LYS A 407 21.92 3.03 25.82
N VAL A 408 20.74 3.15 25.23
CA VAL A 408 20.50 3.92 24.00
C VAL A 408 19.18 4.67 24.13
N TYR A 409 19.04 5.78 23.42
CA TYR A 409 17.82 6.57 23.33
C TYR A 409 17.19 6.34 21.97
N VAL A 410 16.00 5.74 21.93
CA VAL A 410 15.30 5.38 20.69
C VAL A 410 14.27 6.45 20.33
N ARG A 411 14.28 6.91 19.08
CA ARG A 411 13.39 7.94 18.55
C ARG A 411 11.99 7.39 18.30
N LEU A 412 10.99 8.04 18.90
CA LEU A 412 9.57 7.72 18.78
C LEU A 412 8.77 8.89 18.21
N GLY A 413 7.74 8.53 17.43
CA GLY A 413 6.75 9.47 16.93
C GLY A 413 5.71 9.84 17.99
N SER A 414 5.04 10.97 17.80
CA SER A 414 3.99 11.48 18.68
C SER A 414 2.64 11.55 17.98
N LYS A 415 1.55 11.59 18.75
CA LYS A 415 0.18 11.55 18.22
C LYS A 415 -0.13 12.85 17.47
N LEU A 416 -0.54 12.75 16.21
CA LEU A 416 -1.04 13.88 15.41
C LEU A 416 -2.25 14.54 16.09
N MET A 417 -2.02 15.62 16.84
CA MET A 417 -3.10 16.52 17.25
C MET A 417 -3.47 17.39 16.05
N VAL A 418 -4.48 16.98 15.28
CA VAL A 418 -5.14 17.87 14.33
C VAL A 418 -5.80 18.98 15.14
N GLN A 419 -5.22 20.18 15.14
CA GLN A 419 -5.94 21.37 15.63
C GLN A 419 -7.14 21.59 14.71
N LYS A 420 -8.32 21.07 15.10
CA LYS A 420 -9.57 21.49 14.48
C LYS A 420 -9.70 23.00 14.72
N ARG A 421 -9.66 23.79 13.65
CA ARG A 421 -10.05 25.21 13.71
C ARG A 421 -11.34 25.32 14.51
N PRO A 422 -11.38 26.11 15.61
CA PRO A 422 -12.55 26.15 16.47
C PRO A 422 -13.74 26.65 15.65
N LYS A 423 -14.84 25.88 15.66
CA LYS A 423 -16.08 26.17 14.91
C LYS A 423 -16.58 27.60 15.18
N THR A 424 -16.25 28.15 16.34
CA THR A 424 -16.50 29.53 16.77
C THR A 424 -15.93 30.58 15.82
N ILE A 425 -14.73 30.41 15.24
CA ILE A 425 -14.15 31.40 14.30
C ILE A 425 -14.95 31.45 12.99
N ARG A 426 -15.41 30.30 12.49
CA ARG A 426 -16.29 30.24 11.31
C ARG A 426 -17.63 30.92 11.59
N ILE A 427 -18.27 30.62 12.73
CA ILE A 427 -19.56 31.22 13.11
C ILE A 427 -19.43 32.75 13.27
N VAL A 428 -18.41 33.23 13.97
CA VAL A 428 -18.18 34.67 14.16
C VAL A 428 -17.93 35.37 12.83
N SER A 429 -17.14 34.79 11.93
CA SER A 429 -16.91 35.38 10.59
C SER A 429 -18.20 35.52 9.76
N MET A 430 -19.11 34.55 9.89
CA MET A 430 -20.38 34.53 9.17
C MET A 430 -21.37 35.55 9.75
N VAL A 431 -21.43 35.70 11.08
CA VAL A 431 -22.27 36.69 11.78
C VAL A 431 -21.79 38.11 11.50
N VAL A 432 -20.47 38.35 11.54
CA VAL A 432 -19.88 39.66 11.21
C VAL A 432 -20.16 40.04 9.75
N GLY A 433 -20.06 39.07 8.83
CA GLY A 433 -20.45 39.27 7.43
C GLY A 433 -21.91 39.69 7.26
N LEU A 434 -22.84 38.98 7.91
CA LEU A 434 -24.26 39.30 7.87
C LEU A 434 -24.57 40.69 8.46
N ALA A 435 -23.98 41.02 9.61
CA ALA A 435 -24.15 42.33 10.23
C ALA A 435 -23.63 43.47 9.33
N ALA A 436 -22.47 43.28 8.70
CA ALA A 436 -21.92 44.27 7.76
C ALA A 436 -22.85 44.46 6.54
N THR A 437 -23.39 43.37 5.98
CA THR A 437 -24.34 43.48 4.86
C THR A 437 -25.64 44.19 5.25
N ALA A 438 -26.18 43.92 6.44
CA ALA A 438 -27.38 44.60 6.94
C ALA A 438 -27.14 46.11 7.16
N CYS A 439 -25.97 46.48 7.69
CA CYS A 439 -25.58 47.89 7.84
C CYS A 439 -25.49 48.60 6.47
N VAL A 440 -24.91 47.96 5.45
CA VAL A 440 -24.84 48.54 4.10
C VAL A 440 -26.24 48.72 3.51
N ILE A 441 -27.14 47.74 3.67
CA ILE A 441 -28.54 47.85 3.21
C ILE A 441 -29.27 49.00 3.92
N LEU A 442 -29.09 49.17 5.23
CA LEU A 442 -29.67 50.28 5.98
C LEU A 442 -29.13 51.64 5.50
N ILE A 443 -27.83 51.75 5.25
CA ILE A 443 -27.22 52.98 4.71
C ILE A 443 -27.81 53.28 3.32
N LEU A 444 -27.92 52.29 2.44
CA LEU A 444 -28.53 52.46 1.13
C LEU A 444 -30.02 52.85 1.23
N ALA A 445 -30.77 52.26 2.16
CA ALA A 445 -32.17 52.60 2.40
C ALA A 445 -32.33 54.04 2.94
N VAL A 446 -31.44 54.49 3.82
CA VAL A 446 -31.40 55.87 4.31
C VAL A 446 -31.03 56.83 3.20
N LEU A 447 -30.02 56.51 2.39
CA LEU A 447 -29.63 57.31 1.22
C LEU A 447 -30.77 57.37 0.19
N TRP A 448 -31.48 56.26 -0.03
CA TRP A 448 -32.65 56.21 -0.90
C TRP A 448 -33.80 57.04 -0.34
N ARG A 449 -34.10 56.96 0.97
CA ARG A 449 -35.08 57.84 1.62
C ARG A 449 -34.68 59.31 1.57
N TYR A 450 -33.40 59.62 1.68
CA TYR A 450 -32.90 61.00 1.62
C TYR A 450 -32.94 61.55 0.18
N ARG A 451 -32.58 60.74 -0.82
CA ARG A 451 -32.78 61.05 -2.25
C ARG A 451 -34.26 61.20 -2.57
N ASN A 452 -35.10 60.29 -2.09
CA ASN A 452 -36.54 60.29 -2.37
C ASN A 452 -37.24 61.50 -1.71
N ARG A 453 -36.83 61.90 -0.49
CA ARG A 453 -37.28 63.16 0.13
C ARG A 453 -36.78 64.40 -0.60
N ARG A 454 -35.62 64.35 -1.27
CA ARG A 454 -35.14 65.44 -2.14
C ARG A 454 -35.83 65.46 -3.51
N THR A 455 -36.29 64.33 -4.04
CA THR A 455 -37.10 64.26 -5.27
C THR A 455 -38.60 64.46 -5.04
N LEU A 456 -39.08 64.44 -3.77
CA LEU A 456 -40.44 64.79 -3.36
C LEU A 456 -40.63 66.27 -2.93
N PHE A 457 -39.61 67.13 -3.09
CA PHE A 457 -39.73 68.58 -2.87
C PHE A 457 -39.76 69.39 -4.18
N SER A 458 -39.77 68.72 -5.33
CA SER A 458 -39.87 69.34 -6.66
C SER A 458 -40.78 68.52 -7.57
N THR A 459 -42.09 68.48 -7.27
CA THR A 459 -43.25 68.58 -8.20
C THR A 459 -44.56 68.37 -7.42
N CYS A 460 -45.14 69.49 -6.97
CA CYS A 460 -46.55 69.81 -6.70
C CYS A 460 -47.57 68.74 -6.29
N ARG A 461 -47.93 68.72 -4.99
CA ARG A 461 -49.32 68.56 -4.54
C ARG A 461 -49.81 69.89 -3.94
N LYS A 462 -50.42 70.72 -4.79
CA LYS A 462 -51.61 71.54 -4.49
C LYS A 462 -52.64 71.03 -5.50
N PHE A 463 -53.41 70.01 -5.16
CA PHE A 463 -54.85 70.02 -4.87
C PHE A 463 -55.25 68.55 -5.17
N GLN A 464 -56.23 67.85 -4.59
CA GLN A 464 -57.16 68.04 -3.49
C GLN A 464 -57.81 66.64 -3.33
N GLN A 465 -57.99 66.21 -2.09
CA GLN A 465 -59.06 65.38 -1.51
C GLN A 465 -60.05 64.67 -2.47
N VAL A 466 -60.30 63.37 -2.23
CA VAL A 466 -61.58 62.79 -1.76
C VAL A 466 -61.65 61.27 -2.07
N GLU A 467 -62.07 60.54 -1.02
CA GLU A 467 -62.77 59.24 -0.98
C GLU A 467 -62.10 57.91 -1.37
N GLY A 468 -62.42 56.92 -0.53
CA GLY A 468 -62.43 55.51 -0.89
C GLY A 468 -61.57 54.65 0.02
N GLY A 469 -62.14 54.19 1.14
CA GLY A 469 -61.56 53.09 1.92
C GLY A 469 -61.40 51.85 1.04
N SER A 470 -60.25 51.18 1.14
CA SER A 470 -59.99 49.94 0.42
C SER A 470 -60.37 48.75 1.29
N LEU A 471 -61.45 48.07 0.91
CA LEU A 471 -61.78 46.72 1.35
C LEU A 471 -60.98 45.75 0.47
N ALA A 472 -60.19 44.89 1.10
CA ALA A 472 -59.55 43.75 0.45
C ALA A 472 -60.46 42.51 0.57
N VAL A 473 -60.26 41.52 -0.32
CA VAL A 473 -60.42 40.04 -0.15
C VAL A 473 -60.85 39.42 -1.50
N TYR A 474 -59.96 38.73 -2.24
CA TYR A 474 -59.47 37.33 -2.22
C TYR A 474 -60.45 36.27 -2.76
N PRO A 475 -60.04 35.43 -3.74
CA PRO A 475 -60.84 34.32 -4.27
C PRO A 475 -60.75 33.05 -3.42
N TYR A 476 -61.90 32.43 -3.13
CA TYR A 476 -62.04 31.13 -2.47
C TYR A 476 -61.83 29.99 -3.47
N ALA A 477 -60.91 29.06 -3.20
CA ALA A 477 -60.94 27.71 -3.76
C ALA A 477 -61.57 26.80 -2.69
N GLN A 478 -62.73 26.22 -2.97
CA GLN A 478 -63.42 25.27 -2.09
C GLN A 478 -62.94 23.85 -2.38
N ASP A 479 -62.62 23.10 -1.31
CA ASP A 479 -61.84 21.85 -1.30
C ASP A 479 -62.67 20.54 -1.20
N GLU A 480 -63.98 20.53 -1.47
CA GLU A 480 -64.78 19.29 -1.45
C GLU A 480 -65.66 19.08 -2.70
N GLU A 481 -65.49 17.94 -3.37
CA GLU A 481 -66.07 17.57 -4.68
C GLU A 481 -67.60 17.37 -4.64
N ASN A 482 -68.19 17.11 -3.45
CA ASN A 482 -69.62 16.80 -3.31
C ASN A 482 -70.54 18.04 -3.26
N ASP A 483 -69.99 19.24 -3.05
CA ASP A 483 -70.75 20.51 -3.03
C ASP A 483 -70.74 21.22 -4.39
N ARG A 484 -70.24 20.58 -5.44
CA ARG A 484 -70.21 21.14 -6.79
C ARG A 484 -71.61 21.07 -7.42
N PRO A 485 -72.25 22.20 -7.76
CA PRO A 485 -73.56 22.18 -8.39
C PRO A 485 -73.47 21.45 -9.74
N SER A 486 -74.44 20.59 -10.02
CA SER A 486 -74.54 19.93 -11.32
C SER A 486 -74.72 20.97 -12.43
N MET A 487 -74.26 20.69 -13.66
CA MET A 487 -74.36 21.66 -14.77
C MET A 487 -75.80 22.17 -15.01
N ALA A 488 -76.82 21.35 -14.72
CA ALA A 488 -78.23 21.76 -14.82
C ALA A 488 -78.68 22.74 -13.71
N GLN A 489 -77.98 22.81 -12.58
CA GLN A 489 -78.20 23.81 -11.52
C GLN A 489 -77.43 25.09 -11.80
N VAL A 490 -76.20 24.99 -12.34
CA VAL A 490 -75.41 26.16 -12.75
C VAL A 490 -76.12 26.96 -13.83
N VAL A 491 -76.75 26.30 -14.80
CA VAL A 491 -77.56 26.98 -15.83
C VAL A 491 -78.75 27.71 -15.20
N ARG A 492 -79.44 27.10 -14.22
CA ARG A 492 -80.57 27.73 -13.52
C ARG A 492 -80.17 28.92 -12.63
N MET A 493 -78.97 28.90 -12.07
CA MET A 493 -78.40 30.03 -11.33
C MET A 493 -78.00 31.18 -12.28
N LEU A 494 -77.46 30.87 -13.47
CA LEU A 494 -77.11 31.89 -14.48
C LEU A 494 -78.33 32.46 -15.20
N GLU A 495 -79.42 31.70 -15.31
CA GLU A 495 -80.72 32.16 -15.83
C GLU A 495 -81.55 32.93 -14.77
N GLY A 496 -81.05 33.07 -13.54
CA GLY A 496 -81.68 33.86 -12.47
C GLY A 496 -82.90 33.22 -11.82
N VAL A 497 -83.05 31.89 -11.94
CA VAL A 497 -84.22 31.12 -11.47
C VAL A 497 -83.97 30.44 -10.12
N LEU A 498 -82.72 30.43 -9.65
CA LEU A 498 -82.32 29.83 -8.36
C LEU A 498 -81.34 30.75 -7.61
N ASP A 499 -81.73 31.17 -6.41
CA ASP A 499 -80.91 32.02 -5.54
C ASP A 499 -79.66 31.28 -5.03
N THR A 500 -78.55 32.00 -4.93
CA THR A 500 -77.26 31.47 -4.47
C THR A 500 -77.06 31.80 -2.99
N GLU A 501 -77.04 30.77 -2.13
CA GLU A 501 -76.68 30.94 -0.72
C GLU A 501 -75.15 30.99 -0.58
N ILE A 502 -74.66 31.94 0.23
CA ILE A 502 -73.23 32.14 0.48
C ILE A 502 -72.73 30.99 1.37
N PRO A 503 -71.68 30.25 0.98
CA PRO A 503 -71.18 29.15 1.80
C PRO A 503 -70.62 29.66 3.13
N PRO A 504 -70.68 28.83 4.20
CA PRO A 504 -70.18 29.20 5.51
C PRO A 504 -68.69 29.54 5.45
N VAL A 505 -68.31 30.58 6.18
CA VAL A 505 -66.93 31.08 6.23
C VAL A 505 -66.01 30.01 6.84
N PRO A 506 -64.86 29.68 6.22
CA PRO A 506 -63.94 28.66 6.73
C PRO A 506 -63.44 28.99 8.13
N SER A 507 -63.27 27.94 8.94
CA SER A 507 -62.80 28.02 10.33
C SER A 507 -61.42 28.68 10.50
N SER A 508 -60.59 28.70 9.45
CA SER A 508 -59.32 29.44 9.43
C SER A 508 -59.48 30.96 9.54
N PHE A 509 -60.61 31.51 9.12
CA PHE A 509 -60.92 32.94 9.23
C PHE A 509 -61.47 33.32 10.60
N MET A 510 -62.23 32.44 11.26
CA MET A 510 -62.69 32.66 12.64
C MET A 510 -61.51 32.74 13.61
N ASN A 511 -60.49 31.91 13.41
CA ASN A 511 -59.26 31.92 14.22
C ASN A 511 -58.38 33.18 14.05
N LEU A 512 -58.64 34.02 13.03
CA LEU A 512 -57.94 35.30 12.81
C LEU A 512 -58.67 36.50 13.45
N ILE A 513 -59.94 36.34 13.85
CA ILE A 513 -60.75 37.42 14.45
C ILE A 513 -60.70 37.39 15.99
N GLU A 514 -60.41 36.24 16.61
CA GLU A 514 -60.35 36.10 18.08
C GLU A 514 -58.97 36.40 18.71
N GLY A 515 -57.95 36.75 17.92
CA GLY A 515 -56.57 36.91 18.40
C GLY A 515 -56.20 38.28 19.00
N ASP A 516 -57.08 39.27 19.02
CA ASP A 516 -56.73 40.65 19.38
C ASP A 516 -57.69 41.22 20.45
N ASN A 517 -57.46 40.86 21.71
CA ASN A 517 -57.80 41.68 22.87
C ASN A 517 -57.21 41.10 24.17
N SER A 518 -56.41 41.92 24.85
CA SER A 518 -56.18 41.98 26.30
C SER A 518 -54.71 41.95 26.71
N SER A 519 -54.13 43.15 26.76
CA SER A 519 -53.11 43.52 27.73
C SER A 519 -53.78 43.83 29.08
N THR A 520 -53.32 43.23 30.18
CA THR A 520 -53.14 43.91 31.49
C THR A 520 -52.44 43.03 32.53
N CYS A 521 -51.72 43.73 33.41
CA CYS A 521 -50.86 43.31 34.52
C CYS A 521 -51.55 42.47 35.62
N SER A 522 -50.76 41.67 36.36
CA SER A 522 -50.32 41.98 37.75
C SER A 522 -49.51 40.85 38.41
N GLU A 523 -48.46 41.28 39.12
CA GLU A 523 -47.86 40.84 40.41
C GLU A 523 -47.57 39.37 40.75
N GLU A 524 -46.29 39.12 41.11
CA GLU A 524 -45.77 38.72 42.45
C GLU A 524 -44.29 38.32 42.25
N GLY A 525 -43.26 38.87 42.90
CA GLY A 525 -43.11 39.88 43.95
C GLY A 525 -41.64 40.28 44.09
#